data_AF-A0A3E2N9X8-F1
#
_entry.id   AF-A0A3E2N9X8-F1
#
_cell.length_a   1.000
_cell.length_b   1.000
_cell.length_c   1.000
_cell.angle_alpha   90.00
_cell.angle_beta   90.00
_cell.angle_gamma   90.00
#
_symmetry.space_group_name_H-M   'P 1'
#
loop_
_entity.id
_entity.type
_entity.pdbx_description
1 polymer ?
#
loop_
_entity_poly.entity_id
_entity_poly.type
_entity_poly.pdbx_seq_one_letter_code
_entity_poly.pdbx_strand_id
1 'polypeptide(L)'
;MLGAIVGDIVGSRFEFNNHRSKDFELFGESCFATDDSIMTLAVAKAIMEAAKVKVSSESDYHALLSSLTVKYMQEIGRKYPNCGYGGMFSRWIFGHHPEPYHSFGNGAAMRVSPAGFAAATELEAEALSETVTAVTHNHNEGIKGANAVTIAIYLARQGALKSEIHERIERDYYPLNFGIDNIRQSYRFNETCQETVPQAIKCFLESDSFEDAIRTAVSLGGDSDTIAAITGAIAEAYYGVPADIKEKALAFLEEELHAIYDEWLAFVPAGDEKFKVLTKYIGKLDVADSFGEWMIDRENDGTPEHPIQMPWVGYSGLVRAFENEFYRFAEDHPEYEHTRYGEILEKHNIPWGWGSREMHEADVSGFDAQCVLALITGAIRAERFCDGALLAFFKDGSISRWLKRLKDIDWNRRPKRIEEIVFELGGSFGGHTVYRLSFTDSGAKLIQSDRRDEDNIFDTEEYSESEAILLSEQFSAIHTEYWNADYVVPHICDGEQWGLAVRYSDRQTLEHGGSNAYPSNWFKLLDFFGIEHEESEDANESPD
;
A
#
# COMPACT_ATOMS: atom_id res chain seq x y z
N MET A 1 -8.29 8.37 -1.02
CA MET A 1 -9.32 9.25 -1.61
C MET A 1 -8.87 10.70 -1.71
N LEU A 2 -8.25 11.28 -0.67
CA LEU A 2 -7.83 12.69 -0.67
C LEU A 2 -6.82 13.02 -1.78
N GLY A 3 -5.92 12.10 -2.09
CA GLY A 3 -4.92 12.28 -3.12
C GLY A 3 -5.53 12.41 -4.52
N ALA A 4 -6.64 11.72 -4.78
CA ALA A 4 -7.42 11.92 -6.01
C ALA A 4 -7.94 13.36 -6.09
N ILE A 5 -8.51 13.84 -4.99
CA ILE A 5 -9.06 15.20 -4.87
C ILE A 5 -7.96 16.25 -5.05
N VAL A 6 -6.79 16.06 -4.41
CA VAL A 6 -5.64 16.95 -4.58
C VAL A 6 -5.18 16.98 -6.04
N GLY A 7 -5.04 15.81 -6.66
CA GLY A 7 -4.59 15.68 -8.03
C GLY A 7 -5.50 16.41 -9.02
N ASP A 8 -6.81 16.17 -8.92
CA ASP A 8 -7.83 16.89 -9.66
C ASP A 8 -7.69 18.41 -9.47
N ILE A 9 -7.79 18.90 -8.23
CA ILE A 9 -7.76 20.35 -7.94
C ILE A 9 -6.51 21.03 -8.52
N VAL A 10 -5.35 20.40 -8.35
CA VAL A 10 -4.07 20.92 -8.84
C VAL A 10 -3.99 20.87 -10.38
N GLY A 11 -4.49 19.78 -10.98
CA GLY A 11 -4.45 19.54 -12.43
C GLY A 11 -5.49 20.32 -13.23
N SER A 12 -6.62 20.70 -12.61
CA SER A 12 -7.79 21.35 -13.25
C SER A 12 -7.44 22.53 -14.15
N ARG A 13 -6.53 23.39 -13.71
CA ARG A 13 -6.13 24.59 -14.47
C ARG A 13 -5.18 24.30 -15.64
N PHE A 14 -4.68 23.07 -15.77
CA PHE A 14 -3.67 22.67 -16.76
C PHE A 14 -4.20 21.74 -17.85
N GLU A 15 -5.41 21.20 -17.74
CA GLU A 15 -6.04 20.27 -18.70
C GLU A 15 -5.96 20.79 -20.15
N PHE A 16 -6.40 22.03 -20.38
CA PHE A 16 -6.36 22.69 -21.70
C PHE A 16 -5.19 23.68 -21.87
N ASN A 17 -4.33 23.80 -20.87
CA ASN A 17 -3.17 24.69 -20.86
C ASN A 17 -1.97 23.99 -20.22
N ASN A 18 -1.53 22.89 -20.84
CA ASN A 18 -0.57 21.98 -20.24
C ASN A 18 0.74 22.67 -19.85
N HIS A 19 1.21 22.38 -18.65
CA HIS A 19 2.47 22.88 -18.13
C HIS A 19 3.52 21.77 -18.14
N ARG A 20 4.47 21.79 -19.08
CA ARG A 20 5.41 20.68 -19.32
C ARG A 20 6.65 20.69 -18.40
N SER A 21 6.49 21.13 -17.15
CA SER A 21 7.55 21.24 -16.14
C SER A 21 6.99 20.89 -14.75
N LYS A 22 7.84 20.35 -13.86
CA LYS A 22 7.47 20.12 -12.45
C LYS A 22 7.46 21.41 -11.61
N ASP A 23 8.07 22.48 -12.11
CA ASP A 23 8.16 23.78 -11.42
C ASP A 23 6.90 24.63 -11.66
N PHE A 24 5.99 24.60 -10.69
CA PHE A 24 4.77 25.41 -10.65
C PHE A 24 4.25 25.56 -9.22
N GLU A 25 3.44 26.57 -8.95
CA GLU A 25 2.75 26.71 -7.66
C GLU A 25 1.72 25.58 -7.49
N LEU A 26 1.76 24.78 -6.43
CA LEU A 26 0.87 23.60 -6.35
C LEU A 26 -0.62 23.98 -6.32
N PHE A 27 -1.02 24.91 -5.45
CA PHE A 27 -2.39 25.43 -5.36
C PHE A 27 -2.40 26.91 -5.75
N GLY A 28 -3.20 27.30 -6.75
CA GLY A 28 -3.39 28.71 -7.11
C GLY A 28 -4.87 29.10 -7.20
N GLU A 29 -5.16 30.39 -7.39
CA GLU A 29 -6.53 30.94 -7.37
C GLU A 29 -7.46 30.34 -8.44
N SER A 30 -6.91 29.77 -9.51
CA SER A 30 -7.68 29.16 -10.60
C SER A 30 -7.91 27.66 -10.44
N CYS A 31 -7.46 27.05 -9.33
CA CYS A 31 -7.72 25.64 -9.03
C CYS A 31 -9.18 25.46 -8.60
N PHE A 32 -9.78 24.35 -8.97
CA PHE A 32 -11.13 23.96 -8.55
C PHE A 32 -11.27 22.44 -8.65
N ALA A 33 -12.18 21.85 -7.89
CA ALA A 33 -12.52 20.44 -8.02
C ALA A 33 -13.40 20.19 -9.26
N THR A 34 -13.05 19.20 -10.07
CA THR A 34 -13.78 18.80 -11.28
C THR A 34 -14.70 17.61 -11.01
N ASP A 35 -15.23 17.00 -12.08
CA ASP A 35 -16.00 15.77 -11.97
C ASP A 35 -15.24 14.61 -11.34
N ASP A 36 -13.92 14.61 -11.38
CA ASP A 36 -13.06 13.61 -10.74
C ASP A 36 -13.30 13.53 -9.23
N SER A 37 -13.14 14.65 -8.51
CA SER A 37 -13.40 14.74 -7.08
C SER A 37 -14.87 14.47 -6.75
N ILE A 38 -15.77 15.08 -7.51
CA ILE A 38 -17.22 15.00 -7.24
C ILE A 38 -17.71 13.56 -7.38
N MET A 39 -17.27 12.86 -8.44
CA MET A 39 -17.63 11.46 -8.66
C MET A 39 -16.89 10.51 -7.73
N THR A 40 -15.65 10.82 -7.35
CA THR A 40 -14.92 10.09 -6.28
C THR A 40 -15.73 10.11 -4.98
N LEU A 41 -16.18 11.29 -4.54
CA LEU A 41 -16.98 11.43 -3.32
C LEU A 41 -18.36 10.75 -3.44
N ALA A 42 -18.98 10.79 -4.62
CA ALA A 42 -20.24 10.08 -4.86
C ALA A 42 -20.09 8.55 -4.78
N VAL A 43 -19.02 8.00 -5.33
CA VAL A 43 -18.68 6.57 -5.22
C VAL A 43 -18.39 6.20 -3.77
N ALA A 44 -17.61 7.01 -3.05
CA ALA A 44 -17.37 6.84 -1.62
C ALA A 44 -18.68 6.79 -0.82
N LYS A 45 -19.60 7.72 -1.09
CA LYS A 45 -20.93 7.72 -0.45
C LYS A 45 -21.72 6.45 -0.75
N ALA A 46 -21.69 5.96 -1.98
CA ALA A 46 -22.37 4.71 -2.34
C ALA A 46 -21.82 3.50 -1.57
N ILE A 47 -20.49 3.37 -1.46
CA ILE A 47 -19.83 2.31 -0.70
C ILE A 47 -20.21 2.39 0.78
N MET A 48 -20.12 3.59 1.38
CA MET A 48 -20.46 3.79 2.80
C MET A 48 -21.91 3.42 3.11
N GLU A 49 -22.84 3.79 2.22
CA GLU A 49 -24.27 3.52 2.39
C GLU A 49 -24.60 2.04 2.14
N ALA A 50 -23.95 1.39 1.18
CA ALA A 50 -24.10 -0.04 0.95
C ALA A 50 -23.63 -0.83 2.18
N ALA A 51 -22.48 -0.47 2.76
CA ALA A 51 -21.90 -1.11 3.93
C ALA A 51 -22.74 -0.97 5.22
N LYS A 52 -23.68 -0.01 5.29
CA LYS A 52 -24.63 0.13 6.41
C LYS A 52 -25.75 -0.92 6.36
N VAL A 53 -26.00 -1.52 5.20
CA VAL A 53 -27.11 -2.45 4.98
C VAL A 53 -26.63 -3.89 5.09
N LYS A 54 -27.21 -4.64 6.03
CA LYS A 54 -27.01 -6.09 6.09
C LYS A 54 -27.80 -6.75 4.96
N VAL A 55 -27.10 -7.43 4.06
CA VAL A 55 -27.68 -8.20 2.96
C VAL A 55 -27.41 -9.69 3.15
N SER A 56 -28.20 -10.53 2.47
CA SER A 56 -28.17 -11.98 2.63
C SER A 56 -27.06 -12.67 1.84
N SER A 57 -26.52 -12.00 0.81
CA SER A 57 -25.47 -12.53 -0.06
C SER A 57 -24.59 -11.42 -0.63
N GLU A 58 -23.39 -11.78 -1.08
CA GLU A 58 -22.48 -10.88 -1.80
C GLU A 58 -23.10 -10.36 -3.10
N SER A 59 -23.83 -11.22 -3.84
CA SER A 59 -24.56 -10.78 -5.04
C SER A 59 -25.59 -9.68 -4.74
N ASP A 60 -26.28 -9.78 -3.60
CA ASP A 60 -27.23 -8.74 -3.18
C ASP A 60 -26.51 -7.45 -2.79
N TYR A 61 -25.31 -7.56 -2.19
CA TYR A 61 -24.47 -6.41 -1.85
C TYR A 61 -24.08 -5.63 -3.11
N HIS A 62 -23.56 -6.33 -4.14
CA HIS A 62 -23.14 -5.69 -5.39
C HIS A 62 -24.32 -5.12 -6.18
N ALA A 63 -25.48 -5.78 -6.16
CA ALA A 63 -26.70 -5.23 -6.75
C ALA A 63 -27.13 -3.92 -6.04
N LEU A 64 -27.09 -3.90 -4.71
CA LEU A 64 -27.37 -2.71 -3.91
C LEU A 64 -26.36 -1.60 -4.20
N LEU A 65 -25.06 -1.91 -4.15
CA LEU A 65 -23.97 -0.97 -4.41
C LEU A 65 -24.08 -0.35 -5.80
N SER A 66 -24.36 -1.16 -6.84
CA SER A 66 -24.61 -0.68 -8.19
C SER A 66 -25.75 0.35 -8.22
N SER A 67 -26.88 0.04 -7.57
CA SER A 67 -28.03 0.96 -7.51
C SER A 67 -27.73 2.26 -6.75
N LEU A 68 -27.00 2.17 -5.62
CA LEU A 68 -26.60 3.33 -4.83
C LEU A 68 -25.56 4.19 -5.55
N THR A 69 -24.67 3.57 -6.32
CA THR A 69 -23.69 4.27 -7.15
C THR A 69 -24.40 5.13 -8.19
N VAL A 70 -25.39 4.57 -8.91
CA VAL A 70 -26.22 5.35 -9.85
C VAL A 70 -26.91 6.51 -9.12
N LYS A 71 -27.56 6.22 -7.99
CA LYS A 71 -28.30 7.22 -7.20
C LYS A 71 -27.39 8.38 -6.79
N TYR A 72 -26.29 8.12 -6.10
CA TYR A 72 -25.45 9.18 -5.53
C TYR A 72 -24.64 9.93 -6.58
N MET A 73 -24.19 9.27 -7.64
CA MET A 73 -23.55 9.97 -8.76
C MET A 73 -24.50 10.96 -9.43
N GLN A 74 -25.76 10.59 -9.65
CA GLN A 74 -26.75 11.52 -10.18
C GLN A 74 -27.16 12.60 -9.16
N GLU A 75 -27.41 12.23 -7.91
CA GLU A 75 -27.88 13.16 -6.87
C GLU A 75 -26.86 14.27 -6.59
N ILE A 76 -25.59 13.89 -6.42
CA ILE A 76 -24.49 14.83 -6.17
C ILE A 76 -24.10 15.53 -7.47
N GLY A 77 -23.84 14.77 -8.54
CA GLY A 77 -23.30 15.34 -9.77
C GLY A 77 -24.23 16.32 -10.48
N ARG A 78 -25.57 16.15 -10.39
CA ARG A 78 -26.52 17.13 -10.96
C ARG A 78 -26.42 18.52 -10.33
N LYS A 79 -25.85 18.64 -9.12
CA LYS A 79 -25.61 19.94 -8.46
C LYS A 79 -24.45 20.69 -9.10
N TYR A 80 -23.58 20.00 -9.84
CA TYR A 80 -22.36 20.53 -10.46
C TYR A 80 -22.38 20.37 -11.99
N PRO A 81 -23.29 21.03 -12.72
CA PRO A 81 -23.44 20.82 -14.17
C PRO A 81 -22.27 21.28 -15.04
N ASN A 82 -21.38 22.13 -14.51
CA ASN A 82 -20.28 22.76 -15.25
C ASN A 82 -18.90 22.38 -14.70
N CYS A 83 -18.73 21.15 -14.20
CA CYS A 83 -17.49 20.70 -13.56
C CYS A 83 -16.56 19.84 -14.42
N GLY A 84 -16.89 19.57 -15.69
CA GLY A 84 -15.98 18.82 -16.59
C GLY A 84 -16.61 17.65 -17.36
N TYR A 85 -17.87 17.27 -17.06
CA TYR A 85 -18.49 16.08 -17.65
C TYR A 85 -18.37 15.95 -19.17
N GLY A 86 -17.76 14.85 -19.61
CA GLY A 86 -17.77 14.43 -21.02
C GLY A 86 -19.19 14.26 -21.57
N GLY A 87 -19.37 14.46 -22.88
CA GLY A 87 -20.72 14.60 -23.49
C GLY A 87 -21.66 13.40 -23.29
N MET A 88 -21.15 12.17 -23.32
CA MET A 88 -21.93 10.97 -23.03
C MET A 88 -22.28 10.85 -21.55
N PHE A 89 -21.33 11.17 -20.68
CA PHE A 89 -21.52 11.13 -19.24
C PHE A 89 -22.51 12.20 -18.75
N SER A 90 -22.47 13.40 -19.33
CA SER A 90 -23.45 14.46 -19.07
C SER A 90 -24.89 13.99 -19.37
N ARG A 91 -25.10 13.29 -20.50
CA ARG A 91 -26.42 12.69 -20.82
C ARG A 91 -26.84 11.63 -19.80
N TRP A 92 -25.89 10.84 -19.31
CA TRP A 92 -26.13 9.83 -18.27
C TRP A 92 -26.50 10.49 -16.93
N ILE A 93 -25.76 11.50 -16.47
CA ILE A 93 -26.03 12.18 -15.19
C ILE A 93 -27.39 12.87 -15.19
N PHE A 94 -27.76 13.55 -16.27
CA PHE A 94 -29.01 14.30 -16.35
C PHE A 94 -30.20 13.45 -16.86
N GLY A 95 -29.97 12.19 -17.23
CA GLY A 95 -31.01 11.27 -17.70
C GLY A 95 -31.88 10.72 -16.57
N HIS A 96 -33.18 10.53 -16.81
CA HIS A 96 -34.11 9.99 -15.81
C HIS A 96 -33.89 8.50 -15.51
N HIS A 97 -33.50 7.72 -16.52
CA HIS A 97 -33.22 6.28 -16.44
C HIS A 97 -31.88 6.02 -17.11
N PRO A 98 -30.76 6.30 -16.42
CA PRO A 98 -29.44 6.16 -16.99
C PRO A 98 -29.07 4.69 -17.16
N GLU A 99 -28.53 4.33 -18.32
CA GLU A 99 -28.03 2.98 -18.61
C GLU A 99 -26.52 3.06 -18.94
N PRO A 100 -25.73 2.04 -18.61
CA PRO A 100 -24.34 1.95 -19.06
C PRO A 100 -24.24 2.06 -20.59
N TYR A 101 -23.19 2.72 -21.08
CA TYR A 101 -23.08 3.08 -22.50
C TYR A 101 -21.78 2.58 -23.16
N HIS A 102 -21.21 1.50 -22.62
CA HIS A 102 -20.07 0.77 -23.21
C HIS A 102 -18.85 1.67 -23.46
N SER A 103 -18.60 2.58 -22.52
CA SER A 103 -17.45 3.49 -22.56
C SER A 103 -16.16 2.82 -22.08
N PHE A 104 -15.06 3.13 -22.76
CA PHE A 104 -13.68 2.78 -22.40
C PHE A 104 -12.86 4.01 -21.95
N GLY A 105 -13.54 5.11 -21.64
CA GLY A 105 -12.91 6.36 -21.20
C GLY A 105 -12.32 6.29 -19.79
N ASN A 106 -11.37 7.18 -19.51
CA ASN A 106 -10.68 7.34 -18.22
C ASN A 106 -11.62 7.76 -17.07
N GLY A 107 -12.84 8.22 -17.38
CA GLY A 107 -13.93 8.42 -16.43
C GLY A 107 -14.31 7.21 -15.58
N ALA A 108 -13.90 6.00 -16.00
CA ALA A 108 -13.91 4.80 -15.18
C ALA A 108 -12.90 4.88 -14.02
N ALA A 109 -11.64 5.18 -14.34
CA ALA A 109 -10.51 5.11 -13.43
C ALA A 109 -10.37 6.34 -12.51
N MET A 110 -10.77 7.54 -12.98
CA MET A 110 -10.59 8.80 -12.24
C MET A 110 -11.27 8.82 -10.86
N ARG A 111 -12.35 8.03 -10.70
CA ARG A 111 -13.23 8.04 -9.52
C ARG A 111 -13.23 6.76 -8.71
N VAL A 112 -12.46 5.76 -9.12
CA VAL A 112 -12.53 4.40 -8.55
C VAL A 112 -11.78 4.27 -7.22
N SER A 113 -10.97 5.28 -6.85
CA SER A 113 -10.12 5.21 -5.66
C SER A 113 -10.81 4.73 -4.38
N PRO A 114 -12.07 5.09 -4.06
CA PRO A 114 -12.74 4.59 -2.85
C PRO A 114 -12.82 3.06 -2.78
N ALA A 115 -12.94 2.36 -3.92
CA ALA A 115 -12.95 0.89 -3.94
C ALA A 115 -11.63 0.30 -3.41
N GLY A 116 -10.49 0.80 -3.87
CA GLY A 116 -9.17 0.31 -3.42
C GLY A 116 -8.85 0.65 -1.96
N PHE A 117 -9.40 1.74 -1.44
CA PHE A 117 -9.26 2.11 -0.02
C PHE A 117 -10.21 1.34 0.90
N ALA A 118 -11.42 0.99 0.43
CA ALA A 118 -12.42 0.29 1.23
C ALA A 118 -12.23 -1.22 1.29
N ALA A 119 -11.67 -1.83 0.25
CA ALA A 119 -11.52 -3.27 0.16
C ALA A 119 -10.65 -3.84 1.29
N ALA A 120 -11.08 -4.95 1.88
CA ALA A 120 -10.28 -5.72 2.81
C ALA A 120 -9.31 -6.66 2.08
N THR A 121 -9.74 -7.21 0.94
CA THR A 121 -9.00 -8.21 0.15
C THR A 121 -8.79 -7.74 -1.29
N GLU A 122 -7.86 -8.37 -2.01
CA GLU A 122 -7.64 -8.06 -3.43
C GLU A 122 -8.87 -8.37 -4.29
N LEU A 123 -9.51 -9.52 -4.06
CA LEU A 123 -10.73 -9.94 -4.75
C LEU A 123 -11.89 -8.97 -4.51
N GLU A 124 -12.05 -8.50 -3.27
CA GLU A 124 -13.04 -7.49 -2.95
C GLU A 124 -12.73 -6.17 -3.66
N ALA A 125 -11.45 -5.79 -3.77
CA ALA A 125 -11.05 -4.60 -4.51
C ALA A 125 -11.50 -4.66 -5.98
N GLU A 126 -11.26 -5.78 -6.66
CA GLU A 126 -11.71 -5.99 -8.04
C GLU A 126 -13.24 -5.96 -8.15
N ALA A 127 -13.95 -6.66 -7.26
CA ALA A 127 -15.41 -6.74 -7.29
C ALA A 127 -16.07 -5.37 -7.02
N LEU A 128 -15.56 -4.59 -6.07
CA LEU A 128 -15.99 -3.22 -5.79
C LEU A 128 -15.73 -2.32 -7.01
N SER A 129 -14.51 -2.37 -7.56
CA SER A 129 -14.11 -1.60 -8.74
C SER A 129 -15.01 -1.88 -9.94
N GLU A 130 -15.25 -3.14 -10.28
CA GLU A 130 -16.12 -3.53 -11.38
C GLU A 130 -17.55 -3.01 -11.17
N THR A 131 -18.09 -3.19 -9.96
CA THR A 131 -19.47 -2.80 -9.62
C THR A 131 -19.70 -1.30 -9.77
N VAL A 132 -18.81 -0.47 -9.21
CA VAL A 132 -18.97 0.99 -9.26
C VAL A 132 -18.63 1.58 -10.63
N THR A 133 -17.90 0.84 -11.46
CA THR A 133 -17.49 1.27 -12.81
C THR A 133 -18.53 0.91 -13.86
N ALA A 134 -19.07 -0.32 -13.80
CA ALA A 134 -19.98 -0.89 -14.79
C ALA A 134 -21.29 -0.11 -14.95
N VAL A 135 -21.68 0.73 -13.98
CA VAL A 135 -22.85 1.62 -14.07
C VAL A 135 -22.79 2.61 -15.25
N THR A 136 -21.59 2.85 -15.80
CA THR A 136 -21.36 3.76 -16.95
C THR A 136 -20.38 3.17 -17.99
N HIS A 137 -19.29 2.56 -17.53
CA HIS A 137 -18.15 2.09 -18.32
C HIS A 137 -18.10 0.56 -18.29
N ASN A 138 -19.08 -0.11 -18.90
CA ASN A 138 -19.15 -1.57 -18.99
C ASN A 138 -18.38 -2.15 -20.20
N HIS A 139 -17.45 -1.38 -20.80
CA HIS A 139 -16.50 -1.92 -21.78
C HIS A 139 -15.32 -2.56 -21.03
N ASN A 140 -14.80 -3.69 -21.52
CA ASN A 140 -13.67 -4.40 -20.90
C ASN A 140 -12.47 -3.48 -20.58
N GLU A 141 -12.02 -2.64 -21.52
CA GLU A 141 -10.97 -1.63 -21.27
C GLU A 141 -11.30 -0.59 -20.19
N GLY A 142 -12.58 -0.21 -20.02
CA GLY A 142 -13.00 0.68 -18.94
C GLY A 142 -12.86 0.00 -17.57
N ILE A 143 -13.37 -1.23 -17.45
CA ILE A 143 -13.24 -2.07 -16.24
C ILE A 143 -11.77 -2.36 -15.94
N LYS A 144 -10.98 -2.73 -16.96
CA LYS A 144 -9.55 -3.00 -16.85
C LYS A 144 -8.78 -1.79 -16.32
N GLY A 145 -9.08 -0.59 -16.83
CA GLY A 145 -8.47 0.66 -16.36
C GLY A 145 -8.80 0.95 -14.89
N ALA A 146 -10.06 0.79 -14.50
CA ALA A 146 -10.50 0.96 -13.12
C ALA A 146 -9.88 -0.07 -12.17
N ASN A 147 -9.81 -1.35 -12.56
CA ASN A 147 -9.20 -2.42 -11.77
C ASN A 147 -7.69 -2.18 -11.59
N ALA A 148 -6.97 -1.77 -12.64
CA ALA A 148 -5.53 -1.47 -12.53
C ALA A 148 -5.24 -0.39 -11.47
N VAL A 149 -6.04 0.69 -11.45
CA VAL A 149 -5.89 1.77 -10.45
C VAL A 149 -6.27 1.28 -9.06
N THR A 150 -7.39 0.57 -8.93
CA THR A 150 -7.86 0.02 -7.65
C THR A 150 -6.83 -0.93 -7.03
N ILE A 151 -6.23 -1.81 -7.83
CA ILE A 151 -5.23 -2.78 -7.38
C ILE A 151 -3.92 -2.09 -7.02
N ALA A 152 -3.49 -1.09 -7.79
CA ALA A 152 -2.32 -0.29 -7.40
C ALA A 152 -2.52 0.41 -6.04
N ILE A 153 -3.72 0.95 -5.78
CA ILE A 153 -4.10 1.54 -4.48
C ILE A 153 -4.13 0.48 -3.38
N TYR A 154 -4.76 -0.67 -3.64
CA TYR A 154 -4.84 -1.78 -2.68
C TYR A 154 -3.44 -2.24 -2.27
N LEU A 155 -2.58 -2.54 -3.24
CA LEU A 155 -1.21 -3.01 -2.99
C LEU A 155 -0.35 -1.96 -2.27
N ALA A 156 -0.42 -0.70 -2.68
CA ALA A 156 0.25 0.40 -1.98
C ALA A 156 -0.20 0.46 -0.51
N ARG A 157 -1.51 0.34 -0.26
CA ARG A 157 -2.07 0.28 1.09
C ARG A 157 -1.66 -0.99 1.84
N GLN A 158 -1.35 -2.10 1.17
CA GLN A 158 -0.80 -3.30 1.84
C GLN A 158 0.72 -3.22 2.07
N GLY A 159 1.38 -2.14 1.69
CA GLY A 159 2.82 -1.97 1.88
C GLY A 159 3.67 -2.64 0.79
N ALA A 160 3.09 -2.88 -0.39
CA ALA A 160 3.87 -3.28 -1.56
C ALA A 160 4.90 -2.20 -1.92
N LEU A 161 6.06 -2.60 -2.42
CA LEU A 161 7.07 -1.75 -3.02
C LEU A 161 6.61 -1.28 -4.41
N LYS A 162 7.21 -0.19 -4.91
CA LYS A 162 6.94 0.27 -6.27
C LYS A 162 7.29 -0.77 -7.33
N SER A 163 8.35 -1.56 -7.12
CA SER A 163 8.71 -2.66 -8.02
C SER A 163 7.63 -3.74 -8.05
N GLU A 164 7.07 -4.11 -6.91
CA GLU A 164 5.99 -5.11 -6.80
C GLU A 164 4.71 -4.61 -7.47
N ILE A 165 4.35 -3.34 -7.27
CA ILE A 165 3.22 -2.70 -7.95
C ILE A 165 3.47 -2.65 -9.46
N HIS A 166 4.67 -2.26 -9.90
CA HIS A 166 5.04 -2.21 -11.32
C HIS A 166 4.88 -3.58 -11.98
N GLU A 167 5.45 -4.63 -11.37
CA GLU A 167 5.39 -6.00 -11.87
C GLU A 167 3.95 -6.52 -11.94
N ARG A 168 3.13 -6.30 -10.90
CA ARG A 168 1.71 -6.67 -10.92
C ARG A 168 0.97 -6.01 -12.07
N ILE A 169 1.12 -4.69 -12.21
CA ILE A 169 0.38 -3.93 -13.22
C ILE A 169 0.82 -4.30 -14.63
N GLU A 170 2.12 -4.50 -14.85
CA GLU A 170 2.67 -4.87 -16.15
C GLU A 170 2.28 -6.28 -16.58
N ARG A 171 2.20 -7.22 -15.63
CA ARG A 171 1.80 -8.60 -15.90
C ARG A 171 0.34 -8.71 -16.33
N ASP A 172 -0.56 -8.02 -15.63
CA ASP A 172 -1.99 -8.33 -15.69
C ASP A 172 -2.84 -7.23 -16.37
N TYR A 173 -2.34 -5.99 -16.46
CA TYR A 173 -3.12 -4.87 -17.01
C TYR A 173 -2.42 -4.18 -18.20
N TYR A 174 -1.38 -3.38 -17.98
CA TYR A 174 -0.84 -2.48 -19.01
C TYR A 174 0.69 -2.53 -19.07
N PRO A 175 1.31 -2.48 -20.27
CA PRO A 175 2.76 -2.34 -20.38
C PRO A 175 3.22 -1.01 -19.77
N LEU A 176 4.30 -1.05 -18.98
CA LEU A 176 4.86 0.13 -18.29
C LEU A 176 6.30 0.43 -18.73
N ASN A 177 6.69 -0.09 -19.90
CA ASN A 177 8.02 -0.06 -20.50
C ASN A 177 8.41 1.28 -21.16
N PHE A 178 7.95 2.40 -20.61
CA PHE A 178 8.30 3.76 -21.06
C PHE A 178 8.80 4.60 -19.86
N GLY A 179 9.23 5.84 -20.12
CA GLY A 179 9.58 6.79 -19.08
C GLY A 179 8.76 8.07 -19.22
N ILE A 180 8.34 8.71 -18.12
CA ILE A 180 7.52 9.93 -18.21
C ILE A 180 8.27 11.02 -18.98
N ASP A 181 9.56 11.21 -18.72
CA ASP A 181 10.37 12.19 -19.44
C ASP A 181 10.47 11.91 -20.94
N ASN A 182 10.46 10.64 -21.34
CA ASN A 182 10.53 10.25 -22.75
C ASN A 182 9.26 10.63 -23.52
N ILE A 183 8.09 10.59 -22.87
CA ILE A 183 6.80 10.90 -23.50
C ILE A 183 6.34 12.34 -23.27
N ARG A 184 6.93 13.05 -22.29
CA ARG A 184 6.52 14.38 -21.82
C ARG A 184 6.30 15.40 -22.94
N GLN A 185 7.15 15.41 -23.98
CA GLN A 185 7.03 16.38 -25.07
C GLN A 185 5.97 16.00 -26.12
N SER A 186 5.76 14.71 -26.34
CA SER A 186 4.86 14.19 -27.39
C SER A 186 3.47 13.85 -26.91
N TYR A 187 3.28 13.63 -25.60
CA TYR A 187 2.00 13.23 -25.03
C TYR A 187 0.92 14.32 -25.22
N ARG A 188 -0.31 13.91 -25.51
CA ARG A 188 -1.43 14.81 -25.87
C ARG A 188 -2.67 14.40 -25.09
N PHE A 189 -3.63 15.32 -25.01
CA PHE A 189 -4.93 15.06 -24.40
C PHE A 189 -5.57 13.81 -25.00
N ASN A 190 -5.96 12.87 -24.13
CA ASN A 190 -6.60 11.63 -24.50
C ASN A 190 -7.47 11.15 -23.33
N GLU A 191 -8.74 10.91 -23.60
CA GLU A 191 -9.74 10.56 -22.59
C GLU A 191 -9.94 9.04 -22.44
N THR A 192 -9.07 8.20 -23.00
CA THR A 192 -9.17 6.72 -22.93
C THR A 192 -8.38 6.16 -21.76
N CYS A 193 -8.84 5.04 -21.18
CA CYS A 193 -8.10 4.35 -20.12
C CYS A 193 -6.68 3.97 -20.58
N GLN A 194 -6.54 3.43 -21.78
CA GLN A 194 -5.26 2.89 -22.29
C GLN A 194 -4.17 3.97 -22.46
N GLU A 195 -4.57 5.22 -22.64
CA GLU A 195 -3.67 6.36 -22.83
C GLU A 195 -3.65 7.32 -21.63
N THR A 196 -4.34 6.98 -20.53
CA THR A 196 -4.35 7.76 -19.28
C THR A 196 -3.81 6.96 -18.10
N VAL A 197 -4.33 5.75 -17.89
CA VAL A 197 -4.06 4.91 -16.70
C VAL A 197 -2.59 4.48 -16.62
N PRO A 198 -1.95 3.90 -17.65
CA PRO A 198 -0.55 3.50 -17.53
C PRO A 198 0.36 4.72 -17.31
N GLN A 199 0.04 5.88 -17.88
CA GLN A 199 0.80 7.11 -17.69
C GLN A 199 0.67 7.62 -16.24
N ALA A 200 -0.52 7.64 -15.67
CA ALA A 200 -0.74 8.03 -14.28
C ALA A 200 -0.03 7.07 -13.29
N ILE A 201 -0.15 5.76 -13.51
CA ILE A 201 0.58 4.76 -12.71
C ILE A 201 2.09 4.98 -12.83
N LYS A 202 2.60 5.25 -14.04
CA LYS A 202 4.03 5.51 -14.26
C LYS A 202 4.50 6.83 -13.61
N CYS A 203 3.69 7.87 -13.59
CA CYS A 203 3.95 9.11 -12.84
C CYS A 203 4.13 8.83 -11.34
N PHE A 204 3.29 7.97 -10.76
CA PHE A 204 3.48 7.51 -9.39
C PHE A 204 4.77 6.70 -9.24
N LEU A 205 5.04 5.73 -10.11
CA LEU A 205 6.20 4.86 -10.01
C LEU A 205 7.54 5.61 -10.12
N GLU A 206 7.59 6.69 -10.91
CA GLU A 206 8.78 7.54 -11.09
C GLU A 206 8.90 8.69 -10.08
N SER A 207 7.97 8.81 -9.13
CA SER A 207 8.00 9.87 -8.11
C SER A 207 8.83 9.53 -6.88
N ASP A 208 9.20 10.55 -6.09
CA ASP A 208 9.88 10.35 -4.80
C ASP A 208 9.02 10.70 -3.57
N SER A 209 7.91 11.40 -3.76
CA SER A 209 7.01 11.85 -2.68
C SER A 209 5.60 12.07 -3.23
N PHE A 210 4.63 12.29 -2.34
CA PHE A 210 3.27 12.64 -2.73
C PHE A 210 3.23 13.90 -3.64
N GLU A 211 3.88 14.99 -3.23
CA GLU A 211 3.92 16.22 -4.03
C GLU A 211 4.63 15.99 -5.37
N ASP A 212 5.76 15.28 -5.37
CA ASP A 212 6.48 14.98 -6.61
C ASP A 212 5.65 14.11 -7.56
N ALA A 213 4.79 13.21 -7.06
CA ALA A 213 3.87 12.42 -7.88
C ALA A 213 2.86 13.32 -8.60
N ILE A 214 2.22 14.25 -7.88
CA ILE A 214 1.29 15.23 -8.48
C ILE A 214 2.02 16.12 -9.49
N ARG A 215 3.22 16.61 -9.14
CA ARG A 215 4.04 17.40 -10.07
C ARG A 215 4.41 16.63 -11.32
N THR A 216 4.78 15.37 -11.18
CA THR A 216 5.11 14.48 -12.31
C THR A 216 3.90 14.33 -13.23
N ALA A 217 2.72 14.03 -12.68
CA ALA A 217 1.47 13.90 -13.41
C ALA A 217 1.09 15.17 -14.19
N VAL A 218 1.00 16.31 -13.52
CA VAL A 218 0.67 17.59 -14.17
C VAL A 218 1.70 17.95 -15.24
N SER A 219 2.98 17.66 -14.95
CA SER A 219 4.07 18.00 -15.86
C SER A 219 4.11 17.17 -17.14
N LEU A 220 3.43 16.02 -17.16
CA LEU A 220 3.20 15.23 -18.36
C LEU A 220 2.22 15.93 -19.31
N GLY A 221 1.27 16.71 -18.79
CA GLY A 221 0.21 17.36 -19.57
C GLY A 221 -0.82 16.37 -20.10
N GLY A 222 -1.62 16.79 -21.09
CA GLY A 222 -2.80 16.04 -21.54
C GLY A 222 -4.00 16.34 -20.65
N ASP A 223 -4.78 15.32 -20.34
CA ASP A 223 -5.90 15.35 -19.40
C ASP A 223 -5.36 15.41 -17.96
N SER A 224 -4.96 16.62 -17.56
CA SER A 224 -3.97 16.83 -16.49
C SER A 224 -4.54 16.62 -15.09
N ASP A 225 -5.79 17.02 -14.88
CA ASP A 225 -6.61 16.69 -13.71
C ASP A 225 -6.80 15.18 -13.61
N THR A 226 -7.25 14.49 -14.66
CA THR A 226 -7.49 13.04 -14.58
C THR A 226 -6.22 12.24 -14.29
N ILE A 227 -5.11 12.54 -14.98
CA ILE A 227 -3.83 11.87 -14.73
C ILE A 227 -3.36 12.15 -13.30
N ALA A 228 -3.49 13.38 -12.82
CA ALA A 228 -3.09 13.76 -11.47
C ALA A 228 -4.01 13.15 -10.40
N ALA A 229 -5.30 13.03 -10.63
CA ALA A 229 -6.25 12.39 -9.73
C ALA A 229 -5.93 10.90 -9.55
N ILE A 230 -5.72 10.18 -10.65
CA ILE A 230 -5.32 8.76 -10.59
C ILE A 230 -3.96 8.60 -9.90
N THR A 231 -2.97 9.42 -10.29
CA THR A 231 -1.63 9.40 -9.70
C THR A 231 -1.68 9.68 -8.20
N GLY A 232 -2.43 10.72 -7.81
CA GLY A 232 -2.60 11.14 -6.43
C GLY A 232 -3.29 10.11 -5.57
N ALA A 233 -4.28 9.39 -6.10
CA ALA A 233 -4.96 8.32 -5.39
C ALA A 233 -3.99 7.19 -4.98
N ILE A 234 -3.11 6.78 -5.90
CA ILE A 234 -2.09 5.76 -5.65
C ILE A 234 -1.01 6.31 -4.71
N ALA A 235 -0.56 7.55 -4.96
CA ALA A 235 0.46 8.22 -4.15
C ALA A 235 0.01 8.39 -2.69
N GLU A 236 -1.26 8.72 -2.42
CA GLU A 236 -1.80 8.78 -1.06
C GLU A 236 -1.73 7.43 -0.36
N ALA A 237 -2.08 6.33 -1.04
CA ALA A 237 -2.02 5.00 -0.44
C ALA A 237 -0.57 4.59 -0.09
N TYR A 238 0.41 5.11 -0.83
CA TYR A 238 1.81 4.76 -0.69
C TYR A 238 2.60 5.67 0.27
N TYR A 239 2.41 6.98 0.16
CA TYR A 239 3.15 8.01 0.90
C TYR A 239 2.35 8.66 2.02
N GLY A 240 1.02 8.60 1.95
CA GLY A 240 0.15 9.54 2.67
C GLY A 240 0.09 10.91 1.98
N VAL A 241 -0.74 11.81 2.53
CA VAL A 241 -0.85 13.21 2.06
C VAL A 241 -0.28 14.14 3.15
N PRO A 242 0.69 15.01 2.83
CA PRO A 242 1.20 16.01 3.78
C PRO A 242 0.09 16.88 4.36
N ALA A 243 0.20 17.23 5.65
CA ALA A 243 -0.86 17.91 6.39
C ALA A 243 -1.22 19.28 5.80
N ASP A 244 -0.25 20.05 5.31
CA ASP A 244 -0.47 21.36 4.71
C ASP A 244 -1.15 21.25 3.32
N ILE A 245 -0.82 20.21 2.54
CA ILE A 245 -1.49 19.90 1.27
C ILE A 245 -2.94 19.48 1.53
N LYS A 246 -3.17 18.66 2.55
CA LYS A 246 -4.52 18.27 2.99
C LYS A 246 -5.37 19.49 3.35
N GLU A 247 -4.86 20.37 4.21
CA GLU A 247 -5.58 21.57 4.64
C GLU A 247 -5.96 22.45 3.43
N LYS A 248 -5.02 22.68 2.51
CA LYS A 248 -5.26 23.49 1.30
C LYS A 248 -6.30 22.85 0.39
N ALA A 249 -6.21 21.55 0.11
CA ALA A 249 -7.15 20.86 -0.79
C ALA A 249 -8.58 20.87 -0.25
N LEU A 250 -8.77 20.65 1.05
CA LEU A 250 -10.09 20.66 1.67
C LEU A 250 -10.77 22.03 1.59
N ALA A 251 -10.00 23.13 1.55
CA ALA A 251 -10.54 24.47 1.37
C ALA A 251 -11.18 24.72 -0.01
N PHE A 252 -10.94 23.86 -1.00
CA PHE A 252 -11.58 23.92 -2.33
C PHE A 252 -12.89 23.12 -2.40
N LEU A 253 -13.24 22.35 -1.36
CA LEU A 253 -14.47 21.59 -1.32
C LEU A 253 -15.61 22.40 -0.69
N GLU A 254 -16.79 22.37 -1.31
CA GLU A 254 -18.01 22.89 -0.71
C GLU A 254 -18.44 22.07 0.51
N GLU A 255 -19.24 22.67 1.40
CA GLU A 255 -19.64 22.09 2.69
C GLU A 255 -20.22 20.67 2.56
N GLU A 256 -21.05 20.42 1.54
CA GLU A 256 -21.63 19.09 1.31
C GLU A 256 -20.58 18.04 0.90
N LEU A 257 -19.64 18.41 0.02
CA LEU A 257 -18.56 17.51 -0.42
C LEU A 257 -17.58 17.23 0.71
N HIS A 258 -17.27 18.26 1.50
CA HIS A 258 -16.44 18.12 2.69
C HIS A 258 -17.08 17.19 3.73
N ALA A 259 -18.40 17.29 3.95
CA ALA A 259 -19.10 16.40 4.87
C ALA A 259 -19.01 14.91 4.44
N ILE A 260 -19.11 14.63 3.14
CA ILE A 260 -18.92 13.26 2.61
C ILE A 260 -17.48 12.78 2.86
N TYR A 261 -16.49 13.66 2.70
CA TYR A 261 -15.09 13.36 3.01
C TYR A 261 -14.89 13.03 4.51
N ASP A 262 -15.51 13.80 5.40
CA ASP A 262 -15.44 13.55 6.85
C ASP A 262 -16.11 12.22 7.24
N GLU A 263 -17.27 11.91 6.65
CA GLU A 263 -17.91 10.60 6.80
C GLU A 263 -16.99 9.47 6.31
N TRP A 264 -16.31 9.68 5.18
CA TRP A 264 -15.37 8.71 4.61
C TRP A 264 -14.19 8.43 5.54
N LEU A 265 -13.58 9.47 6.12
CA LEU A 265 -12.49 9.30 7.09
C LEU A 265 -12.91 8.51 8.33
N ALA A 266 -14.17 8.60 8.74
CA ALA A 266 -14.71 7.79 9.83
C ALA A 266 -15.04 6.35 9.39
N PHE A 267 -15.23 6.11 8.09
CA PHE A 267 -15.61 4.82 7.53
C PHE A 267 -14.43 3.90 7.23
N VAL A 268 -13.37 4.43 6.61
CA VAL A 268 -12.19 3.63 6.27
C VAL A 268 -11.32 3.40 7.52
N PRO A 269 -10.63 2.24 7.63
CA PRO A 269 -9.66 2.03 8.70
C PRO A 269 -8.68 3.19 8.69
N ALA A 270 -8.48 3.83 9.84
CA ALA A 270 -7.54 4.93 9.94
C ALA A 270 -6.15 4.41 9.54
N GLY A 271 -5.62 4.90 8.42
CA GLY A 271 -4.24 4.67 7.99
C GLY A 271 -3.25 5.42 8.89
N ASP A 272 -3.34 5.19 10.21
CA ASP A 272 -2.60 5.92 11.25
C ASP A 272 -1.18 5.33 11.47
N GLU A 273 -0.75 4.38 10.64
CA GLU A 273 0.62 3.85 10.63
C GLU A 273 1.60 4.87 10.03
N LYS A 274 2.01 5.83 10.86
CA LYS A 274 2.92 6.93 10.49
C LYS A 274 4.22 6.42 9.84
N PHE A 275 4.77 5.31 10.32
CA PHE A 275 6.04 4.78 9.87
C PHE A 275 5.91 3.73 8.75
N LYS A 276 4.71 3.50 8.23
CA LYS A 276 4.45 2.45 7.22
C LYS A 276 5.37 2.50 6.01
N VAL A 277 5.69 3.71 5.54
CA VAL A 277 6.60 3.91 4.40
C VAL A 277 7.98 3.28 4.66
N LEU A 278 8.41 3.19 5.92
CA LEU A 278 9.66 2.56 6.35
C LEU A 278 9.45 1.10 6.79
N THR A 279 8.38 0.81 7.51
CA THR A 279 8.15 -0.53 8.09
C THR A 279 7.70 -1.56 7.05
N LYS A 280 7.29 -1.13 5.85
CA LYS A 280 7.00 -2.01 4.70
C LYS A 280 8.22 -2.82 4.21
N TYR A 281 9.43 -2.45 4.64
CA TYR A 281 10.67 -3.18 4.33
C TYR A 281 11.00 -4.29 5.33
N ILE A 282 10.27 -4.40 6.44
CA ILE A 282 10.39 -5.57 7.34
C ILE A 282 10.16 -6.84 6.53
N GLY A 283 10.96 -7.88 6.75
CA GLY A 283 10.92 -9.14 5.97
C GLY A 283 11.58 -9.04 4.60
N LYS A 284 11.47 -7.90 3.89
CA LYS A 284 12.13 -7.68 2.59
C LYS A 284 13.63 -7.46 2.74
N LEU A 285 14.03 -6.78 3.82
CA LEU A 285 15.42 -6.57 4.24
C LEU A 285 15.90 -7.65 5.23
N ASP A 286 15.30 -8.84 5.23
CA ASP A 286 15.78 -9.97 6.05
C ASP A 286 16.33 -11.12 5.18
N VAL A 287 16.26 -11.00 3.84
CA VAL A 287 16.69 -12.04 2.90
C VAL A 287 18.19 -11.89 2.60
N ALA A 288 18.93 -13.01 2.62
CA ALA A 288 20.33 -13.04 2.18
C ALA A 288 20.47 -12.46 0.76
N ASP A 289 21.55 -11.73 0.51
CA ASP A 289 21.84 -11.02 -0.75
C ASP A 289 20.91 -9.84 -1.11
N SER A 290 19.89 -9.54 -0.29
CA SER A 290 19.00 -8.40 -0.52
C SER A 290 19.65 -7.02 -0.28
N PHE A 291 20.79 -6.99 0.41
CA PHE A 291 21.45 -5.73 0.83
C PHE A 291 22.43 -5.18 -0.20
N GLY A 292 23.25 -6.06 -0.76
CA GLY A 292 24.40 -5.71 -1.60
C GLY A 292 25.67 -6.49 -1.22
N GLU A 293 26.69 -6.35 -2.05
CA GLU A 293 27.94 -7.11 -1.94
C GLU A 293 29.18 -6.21 -2.05
N TRP A 294 30.30 -6.71 -1.56
CA TRP A 294 31.60 -6.06 -1.75
C TRP A 294 32.05 -6.21 -3.20
N MET A 295 32.16 -5.08 -3.90
CA MET A 295 32.75 -4.99 -5.22
C MET A 295 34.27 -4.90 -5.05
N ILE A 296 34.95 -5.98 -5.39
CA ILE A 296 36.41 -6.07 -5.32
C ILE A 296 36.94 -6.01 -6.75
N ASP A 297 37.80 -5.04 -7.00
CA ASP A 297 38.50 -4.93 -8.26
C ASP A 297 39.49 -6.10 -8.42
N ARG A 298 39.25 -6.91 -9.46
CA ARG A 298 40.10 -8.05 -9.83
C ARG A 298 40.71 -7.89 -11.22
N GLU A 299 40.40 -6.81 -11.92
CA GLU A 299 40.73 -6.62 -13.33
C GLU A 299 41.84 -5.59 -13.52
N ASN A 300 41.88 -4.54 -12.70
CA ASN A 300 42.91 -3.50 -12.81
C ASN A 300 44.22 -3.95 -12.14
N ASP A 301 45.34 -3.68 -12.81
CA ASP A 301 46.68 -4.11 -12.40
C ASP A 301 47.47 -3.04 -11.63
N GLY A 302 46.86 -1.87 -11.41
CA GLY A 302 47.46 -0.73 -10.71
C GLY A 302 48.36 0.13 -11.58
N THR A 303 48.36 -0.08 -12.91
CA THR A 303 49.02 0.82 -13.86
C THR A 303 48.29 2.17 -13.96
N PRO A 304 48.95 3.24 -14.42
CA PRO A 304 48.29 4.52 -14.69
C PRO A 304 47.12 4.40 -15.67
N GLU A 305 47.19 3.44 -16.60
CA GLU A 305 46.14 3.13 -17.56
C GLU A 305 45.00 2.28 -16.97
N HIS A 306 45.28 1.48 -15.92
CA HIS A 306 44.32 0.63 -15.22
C HIS A 306 44.53 0.71 -13.69
N PRO A 307 44.15 1.84 -13.06
CA PRO A 307 44.35 2.01 -11.62
C PRO A 307 43.43 1.08 -10.83
N ILE A 308 43.96 0.48 -9.75
CA ILE A 308 43.15 -0.34 -8.83
C ILE A 308 42.07 0.55 -8.20
N GLN A 309 40.83 0.10 -8.29
CA GLN A 309 39.72 0.66 -7.55
C GLN A 309 39.68 0.06 -6.15
N MET A 310 39.62 0.94 -5.14
CA MET A 310 39.47 0.52 -3.74
C MET A 310 38.12 -0.19 -3.58
N PRO A 311 38.03 -1.30 -2.83
CA PRO A 311 36.77 -2.02 -2.65
C PRO A 311 35.66 -1.10 -2.14
N TRP A 312 34.45 -1.27 -2.67
CA TRP A 312 33.27 -0.53 -2.25
C TRP A 312 32.08 -1.48 -2.12
N VAL A 313 31.02 -1.05 -1.44
CA VAL A 313 29.78 -1.84 -1.37
C VAL A 313 28.83 -1.44 -2.49
N GLY A 314 28.43 -2.43 -3.29
CA GLY A 314 27.38 -2.28 -4.29
C GLY A 314 26.01 -2.55 -3.66
N TYR A 315 25.38 -1.53 -3.06
CA TYR A 315 24.04 -1.68 -2.49
C TYR A 315 22.98 -1.98 -3.56
N SER A 316 22.07 -2.89 -3.21
CA SER A 316 20.95 -3.32 -4.06
C SER A 316 19.97 -2.17 -4.35
N GLY A 317 19.10 -2.36 -5.34
CA GLY A 317 18.01 -1.41 -5.60
C GLY A 317 17.07 -1.26 -4.40
N LEU A 318 16.88 -2.32 -3.61
CA LEU A 318 16.05 -2.33 -2.41
C LEU A 318 16.61 -1.41 -1.32
N VAL A 319 17.91 -1.50 -1.03
CA VAL A 319 18.55 -0.64 -0.03
C VAL A 319 18.51 0.82 -0.47
N ARG A 320 18.77 1.11 -1.75
CA ARG A 320 18.69 2.50 -2.26
C ARG A 320 17.28 3.06 -2.17
N ALA A 321 16.26 2.25 -2.44
CA ALA A 321 14.86 2.65 -2.28
C ALA A 321 14.55 2.97 -0.80
N PHE A 322 14.98 2.10 0.12
CA PHE A 322 14.85 2.33 1.55
C PHE A 322 15.54 3.62 2.01
N GLU A 323 16.80 3.84 1.62
CA GLU A 323 17.54 5.06 1.98
C GLU A 323 16.84 6.32 1.48
N ASN A 324 16.40 6.33 0.21
CA ASN A 324 15.69 7.46 -0.37
C ASN A 324 14.40 7.77 0.40
N GLU A 325 13.58 6.75 0.67
CA GLU A 325 12.34 6.94 1.42
C GLU A 325 12.58 7.33 2.89
N PHE A 326 13.66 6.83 3.50
CA PHE A 326 14.07 7.27 4.83
C PHE A 326 14.44 8.76 4.86
N TYR A 327 15.23 9.22 3.89
CA TYR A 327 15.57 10.64 3.82
C TYR A 327 14.35 11.51 3.57
N ARG A 328 13.43 11.10 2.68
CA ARG A 328 12.16 11.81 2.45
C ARG A 328 11.30 11.87 3.69
N PHE A 329 11.12 10.74 4.37
CA PHE A 329 10.41 10.70 5.65
C PHE A 329 11.04 11.65 6.68
N ALA A 330 12.37 11.70 6.75
CA ALA A 330 13.08 12.58 7.67
C ALA A 330 12.90 14.07 7.32
N GLU A 331 12.84 14.43 6.03
CA GLU A 331 12.55 15.78 5.54
C GLU A 331 11.12 16.22 5.89
N ASP A 332 10.15 15.33 5.68
CA ASP A 332 8.72 15.59 5.92
C ASP A 332 8.37 15.61 7.42
N HIS A 333 9.24 15.06 8.27
CA HIS A 333 9.06 14.98 9.72
C HIS A 333 10.19 15.66 10.51
N PRO A 334 10.36 17.00 10.41
CA PRO A 334 11.40 17.74 11.11
C PRO A 334 11.25 17.67 12.64
N GLU A 335 10.07 17.33 13.17
CA GLU A 335 9.83 17.15 14.60
C GLU A 335 10.70 16.07 15.26
N TYR A 336 11.27 15.14 14.47
CA TYR A 336 12.17 14.11 14.99
C TYR A 336 13.64 14.55 15.08
N GLU A 337 13.98 15.77 14.65
CA GLU A 337 15.33 16.33 14.77
C GLU A 337 16.45 15.41 14.20
N HIS A 338 16.21 14.75 13.07
CA HIS A 338 17.13 13.75 12.48
C HIS A 338 18.56 14.27 12.24
N THR A 339 18.75 15.58 12.07
CA THR A 339 20.09 16.20 11.94
C THR A 339 20.91 16.19 13.22
N ARG A 340 20.27 16.00 14.38
CA ARG A 340 20.88 15.94 15.72
C ARG A 340 20.98 14.50 16.26
N TYR A 341 20.98 13.52 15.36
CA TYR A 341 21.00 12.09 15.71
C TYR A 341 22.09 11.73 16.74
N GLY A 342 23.31 12.27 16.61
CA GLY A 342 24.39 12.01 17.57
C GLY A 342 24.05 12.43 19.01
N GLU A 343 23.50 13.64 19.20
CA GLU A 343 23.09 14.13 20.52
C GLU A 343 21.91 13.34 21.09
N ILE A 344 20.99 12.90 20.22
CA ILE A 344 19.85 12.06 20.60
C ILE A 344 20.35 10.69 21.10
N LEU A 345 21.26 10.07 20.36
CA LEU A 345 21.86 8.78 20.72
C LEU A 345 22.66 8.89 22.02
N GLU A 346 23.46 9.94 22.20
CA GLU A 346 24.22 10.18 23.44
C GLU A 346 23.31 10.30 24.68
N LYS A 347 22.16 11.00 24.56
CA LYS A 347 21.17 11.11 25.65
C LYS A 347 20.60 9.75 26.06
N HIS A 348 20.58 8.78 25.15
CA HIS A 348 20.13 7.42 25.39
C HIS A 348 21.26 6.46 25.75
N ASN A 349 22.46 6.98 26.07
CA ASN A 349 23.67 6.22 26.37
C ASN A 349 24.18 5.35 25.22
N ILE A 350 23.95 5.79 23.97
CA ILE A 350 24.45 5.16 22.75
C ILE A 350 25.46 6.12 22.11
N PRO A 351 26.73 6.10 22.51
CA PRO A 351 27.72 6.99 21.91
C PRO A 351 27.88 6.65 20.41
N TRP A 352 27.75 7.67 19.56
CA TRP A 352 28.00 7.53 18.13
C TRP A 352 29.51 7.71 17.86
N GLY A 353 30.24 6.62 17.65
CA GLY A 353 31.70 6.62 17.52
C GLY A 353 32.26 5.48 16.67
N TRP A 354 33.59 5.47 16.50
CA TRP A 354 34.34 4.48 15.72
C TRP A 354 34.20 3.09 16.35
N GLY A 355 33.29 2.28 15.81
CA GLY A 355 33.06 0.90 16.20
C GLY A 355 31.58 0.50 16.28
N SER A 356 30.66 1.48 16.38
CA SER A 356 29.18 1.33 16.35
C SER A 356 28.56 0.21 17.20
N ARG A 357 29.33 -0.47 18.06
CA ARG A 357 28.93 -1.67 18.79
C ARG A 357 27.70 -1.41 19.67
N GLU A 358 27.68 -0.26 20.31
CA GLU A 358 26.57 0.19 21.15
C GLU A 358 25.27 0.35 20.36
N MET A 359 25.34 0.72 19.08
CA MET A 359 24.17 0.76 18.20
C MET A 359 23.72 -0.65 17.80
N HIS A 360 24.67 -1.53 17.45
CA HIS A 360 24.39 -2.92 17.08
C HIS A 360 23.70 -3.68 18.23
N GLU A 361 24.18 -3.49 19.47
CA GLU A 361 23.71 -4.19 20.68
C GLU A 361 22.57 -3.46 21.42
N ALA A 362 22.06 -2.33 20.90
CA ALA A 362 21.04 -1.53 21.59
C ALA A 362 19.71 -2.28 21.79
N ASP A 363 19.23 -2.35 23.03
CA ASP A 363 17.86 -2.77 23.33
C ASP A 363 16.88 -1.63 23.02
N VAL A 364 16.14 -1.77 21.91
CA VAL A 364 15.23 -0.75 21.40
C VAL A 364 13.80 -0.87 21.91
N SER A 365 13.49 -1.87 22.75
CA SER A 365 12.12 -2.14 23.22
C SER A 365 11.49 -0.95 23.96
N GLY A 366 12.31 -0.17 24.67
CA GLY A 366 11.89 1.04 25.40
C GLY A 366 12.05 2.35 24.63
N PHE A 367 12.61 2.35 23.42
CA PHE A 367 12.92 3.58 22.70
C PHE A 367 11.69 4.21 22.05
N ASP A 368 11.64 5.53 22.04
CA ASP A 368 10.65 6.28 21.28
C ASP A 368 11.05 6.37 19.80
N ALA A 369 10.15 6.90 18.98
CA ALA A 369 10.40 7.03 17.54
C ALA A 369 11.61 7.91 17.23
N GLN A 370 11.86 8.95 18.03
CA GLN A 370 12.98 9.87 17.81
C GLN A 370 14.32 9.13 17.94
N CYS A 371 14.49 8.34 18.99
CA CYS A 371 15.71 7.56 19.21
C CYS A 371 15.91 6.48 18.14
N VAL A 372 14.83 5.79 17.73
CA VAL A 372 14.92 4.74 16.70
C VAL A 372 15.27 5.33 15.33
N LEU A 373 14.68 6.46 14.95
CA LEU A 373 15.04 7.18 13.72
C LEU A 373 16.48 7.72 13.78
N ALA A 374 16.96 8.13 14.95
CA ALA A 374 18.35 8.54 15.15
C ALA A 374 19.33 7.37 14.94
N LEU A 375 18.97 6.14 15.34
CA LEU A 375 19.78 4.93 15.08
C LEU A 375 19.89 4.67 13.58
N ILE A 376 18.77 4.67 12.85
CA ILE A 376 18.77 4.47 11.39
C ILE A 376 19.57 5.59 10.70
N THR A 377 19.38 6.85 11.11
CA THR A 377 20.16 7.98 10.59
C THR A 377 21.66 7.78 10.85
N GLY A 378 22.03 7.37 12.06
CA GLY A 378 23.42 7.11 12.44
C GLY A 378 24.06 6.00 11.61
N ALA A 379 23.31 4.94 11.28
CA ALA A 379 23.76 3.84 10.45
C ALA A 379 23.97 4.26 8.99
N ILE A 380 22.99 4.94 8.38
CA ILE A 380 23.11 5.46 7.01
C ILE A 380 24.26 6.49 6.92
N ARG A 381 24.44 7.31 7.94
CA ARG A 381 25.54 8.29 8.00
C ARG A 381 26.90 7.62 8.18
N ALA A 382 26.99 6.50 8.88
CA ALA A 382 28.25 5.78 9.08
C ALA A 382 28.88 5.32 7.76
N GLU A 383 28.07 4.97 6.76
CA GLU A 383 28.55 4.58 5.43
C GLU A 383 29.41 5.66 4.76
N ARG A 384 29.15 6.95 5.04
CA ARG A 384 29.95 8.06 4.49
C ARG A 384 31.37 8.13 5.04
N PHE A 385 31.65 7.44 6.14
CA PHE A 385 32.93 7.46 6.83
C PHE A 385 33.68 6.13 6.76
N CYS A 386 32.96 5.03 6.59
CA CYS A 386 33.49 3.67 6.54
C CYS A 386 32.62 2.84 5.61
N ASP A 387 33.17 2.47 4.44
CA ASP A 387 32.46 1.61 3.48
C ASP A 387 32.06 0.29 4.13
N GLY A 388 30.81 -0.12 3.92
CA GLY A 388 30.22 -1.33 4.48
C GLY A 388 29.78 -1.24 5.94
N ALA A 389 29.79 -0.06 6.55
CA ALA A 389 29.21 0.15 7.87
C ALA A 389 27.69 -0.09 7.86
N LEU A 390 26.98 0.46 6.86
CA LEU A 390 25.54 0.24 6.71
C LEU A 390 25.23 -1.22 6.39
N LEU A 391 26.05 -1.86 5.53
CA LEU A 391 25.94 -3.29 5.24
C LEU A 391 26.04 -4.15 6.51
N ALA A 392 26.89 -3.79 7.48
CA ALA A 392 27.01 -4.50 8.74
C ALA A 392 25.70 -4.44 9.58
N PHE A 393 25.04 -3.27 9.63
CA PHE A 393 23.75 -3.11 10.33
C PHE A 393 22.59 -3.86 9.65
N PHE A 394 22.66 -4.09 8.34
CA PHE A 394 21.73 -4.97 7.66
C PHE A 394 22.00 -6.44 8.00
N LYS A 395 23.26 -6.87 7.88
CA LYS A 395 23.66 -8.27 8.09
C LYS A 395 23.40 -8.78 9.51
N ASP A 396 23.55 -7.93 10.52
CA ASP A 396 23.31 -8.32 11.91
C ASP A 396 21.85 -8.11 12.37
N GLY A 397 20.98 -7.68 11.45
CA GLY A 397 19.55 -7.46 11.70
C GLY A 397 19.23 -6.19 12.48
N SER A 398 20.18 -5.27 12.70
CA SER A 398 19.91 -4.01 13.43
C SER A 398 18.82 -3.18 12.77
N ILE A 399 18.89 -2.97 11.45
CA ILE A 399 17.86 -2.21 10.72
C ILE A 399 16.49 -2.87 10.89
N SER A 400 16.40 -4.20 10.75
CA SER A 400 15.17 -4.97 10.95
C SER A 400 14.58 -4.78 12.34
N ARG A 401 15.42 -4.87 13.40
CA ARG A 401 14.99 -4.61 14.79
C ARG A 401 14.43 -3.20 14.96
N TRP A 402 15.08 -2.21 14.38
CA TRP A 402 14.66 -0.81 14.48
C TRP A 402 13.35 -0.54 13.72
N LEU A 403 13.18 -1.12 12.54
CA LEU A 403 11.92 -1.03 11.78
C LEU A 403 10.77 -1.73 12.51
N LYS A 404 10.98 -2.92 13.09
CA LYS A 404 9.98 -3.61 13.93
C LYS A 404 9.57 -2.74 15.11
N ARG A 405 10.53 -2.06 15.76
CA ARG A 405 10.21 -1.12 16.83
C ARG A 405 9.36 0.07 16.36
N LEU A 406 9.63 0.65 15.18
CA LEU A 406 8.75 1.70 14.62
C LEU A 406 7.34 1.18 14.38
N LYS A 407 7.21 -0.06 13.89
CA LYS A 407 5.91 -0.71 13.69
C LYS A 407 5.16 -0.90 15.00
N ASP A 408 5.86 -1.32 16.06
CA ASP A 408 5.29 -1.43 17.40
C ASP A 408 4.77 -0.10 17.92
N ILE A 409 5.48 1.00 17.65
CA ILE A 409 5.03 2.32 18.09
C ILE A 409 3.71 2.70 17.42
N ASP A 410 3.54 2.41 16.13
CA ASP A 410 2.26 2.67 15.45
C ASP A 410 1.15 1.72 15.94
N TRP A 411 1.45 0.44 16.10
CA TRP A 411 0.48 -0.57 16.51
C TRP A 411 0.02 -0.42 17.97
N ASN A 412 0.91 -0.03 18.88
CA ASN A 412 0.56 0.20 20.28
C ASN A 412 -0.25 1.47 20.52
N ARG A 413 -0.38 2.38 19.54
CA ARG A 413 -1.22 3.59 19.68
C ARG A 413 -2.70 3.26 19.83
N ARG A 414 -3.17 2.17 19.19
CA ARG A 414 -4.54 1.70 19.26
C ARG A 414 -4.55 0.17 19.24
N PRO A 415 -4.81 -0.49 20.39
CA PRO A 415 -4.95 -1.94 20.43
C PRO A 415 -6.06 -2.38 19.48
N LYS A 416 -5.73 -3.27 18.55
CA LYS A 416 -6.67 -3.84 17.59
C LYS A 416 -7.15 -5.19 18.11
N ARG A 417 -8.47 -5.34 18.31
CA ARG A 417 -9.04 -6.64 18.70
C ARG A 417 -9.15 -7.52 17.46
N ILE A 418 -8.67 -8.76 17.54
CA ILE A 418 -8.85 -9.76 16.49
C ILE A 418 -10.32 -10.19 16.49
N GLU A 419 -10.97 -10.14 15.34
CA GLU A 419 -12.34 -10.63 15.14
C GLU A 419 -12.36 -12.00 14.46
N GLU A 420 -11.46 -12.22 13.51
CA GLU A 420 -11.41 -13.45 12.75
C GLU A 420 -9.99 -13.73 12.25
N ILE A 421 -9.59 -15.00 12.31
CA ILE A 421 -8.41 -15.52 11.66
C ILE A 421 -8.86 -16.62 10.71
N VAL A 422 -8.49 -16.50 9.44
CA VAL A 422 -8.70 -17.53 8.43
C VAL A 422 -7.33 -18.01 7.97
N PHE A 423 -7.01 -19.26 8.24
CA PHE A 423 -5.77 -19.88 7.80
C PHE A 423 -6.09 -21.03 6.84
N GLU A 424 -5.57 -20.96 5.64
CA GLU A 424 -5.70 -21.97 4.60
C GLU A 424 -4.37 -22.70 4.44
N LEU A 425 -4.41 -24.03 4.41
CA LEU A 425 -3.24 -24.87 4.17
C LEU A 425 -3.62 -26.04 3.26
N GLY A 426 -2.83 -26.27 2.21
CA GLY A 426 -3.03 -27.39 1.30
C GLY A 426 -2.00 -27.44 0.19
N GLY A 427 -2.20 -28.28 -0.82
CA GLY A 427 -1.28 -28.36 -1.95
C GLY A 427 -1.99 -28.83 -3.22
N SER A 428 -1.34 -28.69 -4.38
CA SER A 428 -1.93 -28.97 -5.70
C SER A 428 -2.54 -30.37 -5.87
N PHE A 429 -2.17 -31.33 -5.02
CA PHE A 429 -2.62 -32.73 -5.06
C PHE A 429 -3.29 -33.21 -3.75
N GLY A 430 -3.32 -32.38 -2.72
CA GLY A 430 -3.99 -32.62 -1.43
C GLY A 430 -5.25 -31.77 -1.30
N GLY A 431 -6.18 -32.15 -0.41
CA GLY A 431 -7.26 -31.24 -0.04
C GLY A 431 -6.70 -29.96 0.58
N HIS A 432 -7.44 -28.86 0.49
CA HIS A 432 -7.13 -27.65 1.27
C HIS A 432 -8.01 -27.65 2.51
N THR A 433 -7.39 -27.52 3.68
CA THR A 433 -8.08 -27.31 4.94
C THR A 433 -8.13 -25.81 5.23
N VAL A 434 -9.31 -25.32 5.56
CA VAL A 434 -9.53 -23.94 6.02
C VAL A 434 -9.80 -23.98 7.52
N TYR A 435 -8.98 -23.28 8.29
CA TYR A 435 -9.12 -23.06 9.72
C TYR A 435 -9.68 -21.65 9.93
N ARG A 436 -10.94 -21.55 10.37
CA ARG A 436 -11.63 -20.28 10.63
C ARG A 436 -11.85 -20.12 12.13
N LEU A 437 -11.08 -19.26 12.77
CA LEU A 437 -11.19 -18.90 14.18
C LEU A 437 -11.88 -17.55 14.32
N SER A 438 -13.12 -17.53 14.83
CA SER A 438 -13.90 -16.31 15.04
C SER A 438 -13.97 -15.94 16.52
N PHE A 439 -13.75 -14.67 16.84
CA PHE A 439 -13.82 -14.13 18.20
C PHE A 439 -15.12 -13.34 18.39
N THR A 440 -15.77 -13.55 19.53
CA THR A 440 -17.00 -12.85 19.95
C THR A 440 -16.85 -12.35 21.38
N ASP A 441 -17.82 -11.57 21.85
CA ASP A 441 -17.85 -11.13 23.26
C ASP A 441 -18.09 -12.30 24.23
N SER A 442 -18.59 -13.44 23.74
CA SER A 442 -18.90 -14.63 24.56
C SER A 442 -17.81 -15.70 24.54
N GLY A 443 -16.73 -15.54 23.77
CA GLY A 443 -15.72 -16.58 23.55
C GLY A 443 -15.23 -16.61 22.10
N ALA A 444 -14.64 -17.73 21.69
CA ALA A 444 -14.17 -17.95 20.32
C ALA A 444 -14.62 -19.30 19.78
N LYS A 445 -14.66 -19.43 18.46
CA LYS A 445 -15.03 -20.68 17.78
C LYS A 445 -14.07 -20.95 16.63
N LEU A 446 -13.46 -22.13 16.63
CA LEU A 446 -12.65 -22.65 15.52
C LEU A 446 -13.50 -23.62 14.69
N ILE A 447 -13.48 -23.45 13.38
CA ILE A 447 -14.11 -24.36 12.40
C ILE A 447 -13.03 -24.81 11.42
N GLN A 448 -12.98 -26.11 11.15
CA GLN A 448 -12.12 -26.69 10.11
C GLN A 448 -13.00 -27.23 8.98
N SER A 449 -12.76 -26.82 7.73
CA SER A 449 -13.59 -27.22 6.56
C SER A 449 -12.77 -27.43 5.28
N ASP A 450 -13.38 -28.05 4.27
CA ASP A 450 -12.79 -28.13 2.92
C ASP A 450 -12.89 -26.76 2.23
N ARG A 451 -11.82 -26.30 1.60
CA ARG A 451 -11.83 -25.03 0.84
C ARG A 451 -12.87 -24.99 -0.28
N ARG A 452 -13.19 -26.12 -0.90
CA ARG A 452 -14.12 -26.21 -2.05
C ARG A 452 -15.59 -26.31 -1.62
N ASP A 453 -15.83 -26.61 -0.35
CA ASP A 453 -17.16 -26.77 0.22
C ASP A 453 -17.10 -26.41 1.71
N GLU A 454 -17.32 -25.13 2.03
CA GLU A 454 -17.27 -24.63 3.41
C GLU A 454 -18.31 -25.30 4.33
N ASP A 455 -19.37 -25.88 3.75
CA ASP A 455 -20.37 -26.65 4.50
C ASP A 455 -19.85 -28.06 4.89
N ASN A 456 -18.77 -28.53 4.25
CA ASN A 456 -18.08 -29.76 4.61
C ASN A 456 -17.12 -29.53 5.80
N ILE A 457 -17.72 -29.43 6.99
CA ILE A 457 -17.01 -29.22 8.24
C ILE A 457 -16.40 -30.54 8.75
N PHE A 458 -15.09 -30.52 8.98
CA PHE A 458 -14.33 -31.63 9.54
C PHE A 458 -14.32 -31.61 11.07
N ASP A 459 -14.18 -30.42 11.67
CA ASP A 459 -14.07 -30.26 13.11
C ASP A 459 -14.57 -28.88 13.58
N THR A 460 -14.95 -28.80 14.85
CA THR A 460 -15.39 -27.55 15.50
C THR A 460 -15.03 -27.54 16.98
N GLU A 461 -14.35 -26.49 17.40
CA GLU A 461 -14.00 -26.24 18.81
C GLU A 461 -14.60 -24.92 19.28
N GLU A 462 -15.08 -24.88 20.53
CA GLU A 462 -15.60 -23.69 21.19
C GLU A 462 -14.77 -23.38 22.44
N TYR A 463 -14.43 -22.10 22.59
CA TYR A 463 -13.60 -21.59 23.68
C TYR A 463 -14.40 -20.60 24.51
N SER A 464 -14.26 -20.68 25.84
CA SER A 464 -14.81 -19.70 26.77
C SER A 464 -14.19 -18.31 26.57
N GLU A 465 -14.80 -17.28 27.15
CA GLU A 465 -14.27 -15.91 27.14
C GLU A 465 -12.80 -15.83 27.60
N SER A 466 -12.46 -16.52 28.70
CA SER A 466 -11.08 -16.54 29.23
C SER A 466 -10.09 -17.24 28.30
N GLU A 467 -10.52 -18.31 27.62
CA GLU A 467 -9.68 -19.03 26.65
C GLU A 467 -9.51 -18.21 25.36
N ALA A 468 -10.56 -17.51 24.92
CA ALA A 468 -10.51 -16.63 23.76
C ALA A 468 -9.52 -15.47 23.94
N ILE A 469 -9.45 -14.88 25.15
CA ILE A 469 -8.46 -13.84 25.48
C ILE A 469 -7.05 -14.42 25.35
N LEU A 470 -6.80 -15.60 25.94
CA LEU A 470 -5.50 -16.25 25.88
C LEU A 470 -5.10 -16.62 24.44
N LEU A 471 -6.02 -17.14 23.64
CA LEU A 471 -5.79 -17.44 22.22
C LEU A 471 -5.43 -16.17 21.44
N SER A 472 -6.10 -15.06 21.69
CA SER A 472 -5.79 -13.79 21.04
C SER A 472 -4.40 -13.27 21.42
N GLU A 473 -3.99 -13.41 22.68
CA GLU A 473 -2.64 -13.06 23.15
C GLU A 473 -1.57 -13.99 22.54
N GLN A 474 -1.82 -15.29 22.51
CA GLN A 474 -0.94 -16.29 21.90
C GLN A 474 -0.73 -16.05 20.41
N PHE A 475 -1.81 -15.77 19.68
CA PHE A 475 -1.73 -15.46 18.25
C PHE A 475 -0.95 -14.15 18.02
N SER A 476 -1.20 -13.12 18.83
CA SER A 476 -0.49 -11.84 18.73
C SER A 476 1.03 -11.99 18.94
N ALA A 477 1.46 -12.95 19.75
CA ALA A 477 2.87 -13.26 19.97
C ALA A 477 3.59 -13.92 18.77
N ILE A 478 2.85 -14.32 17.73
CA ILE A 478 3.40 -14.81 16.45
C ILE A 478 3.97 -13.65 15.63
N HIS A 479 3.48 -12.42 15.86
CA HIS A 479 3.87 -11.21 15.14
C HIS A 479 3.65 -11.29 13.62
N THR A 480 2.46 -11.73 13.22
CA THR A 480 2.08 -11.85 11.79
C THR A 480 2.10 -10.51 11.07
N GLU A 481 1.98 -9.40 11.80
CA GLU A 481 2.12 -8.07 11.26
C GLU A 481 3.47 -7.78 10.64
N TYR A 482 4.53 -8.48 11.05
CA TYR A 482 5.84 -8.32 10.42
C TYR A 482 5.98 -9.10 9.12
N TRP A 483 5.00 -9.91 8.76
CA TRP A 483 5.09 -10.78 7.59
C TRP A 483 4.88 -9.98 6.30
N ASN A 484 5.56 -10.42 5.24
CA ASN A 484 5.33 -9.92 3.89
C ASN A 484 3.94 -10.37 3.40
N ALA A 485 3.40 -9.68 2.41
CA ALA A 485 2.14 -10.09 1.79
C ALA A 485 2.28 -11.46 1.07
N ASP A 486 3.40 -11.70 0.39
CA ASP A 486 3.62 -12.92 -0.38
C ASP A 486 4.97 -13.58 -0.08
N TYR A 487 4.96 -14.91 -0.05
CA TYR A 487 6.13 -15.77 0.12
C TYR A 487 6.15 -16.83 -1.00
N VAL A 488 6.90 -16.58 -2.07
CA VAL A 488 6.92 -17.50 -3.22
C VAL A 488 8.35 -17.94 -3.51
N VAL A 489 8.57 -19.25 -3.64
CA VAL A 489 9.79 -19.80 -4.26
C VAL A 489 9.53 -19.96 -5.76
N PRO A 490 10.20 -19.17 -6.63
CA PRO A 490 10.07 -19.36 -8.06
C PRO A 490 10.46 -20.78 -8.47
N HIS A 491 9.70 -21.38 -9.39
CA HIS A 491 9.97 -22.68 -10.03
C HIS A 491 9.60 -23.96 -9.25
N ILE A 492 8.98 -23.86 -8.07
CA ILE A 492 8.39 -25.02 -7.36
C ILE A 492 6.86 -24.97 -7.53
N CYS A 493 6.30 -25.82 -8.39
CA CYS A 493 4.87 -25.79 -8.77
C CYS A 493 4.02 -26.91 -8.13
N ASP A 494 4.62 -27.81 -7.36
CA ASP A 494 3.99 -29.04 -6.86
C ASP A 494 3.77 -29.08 -5.34
N GLY A 495 4.18 -28.03 -4.62
CA GLY A 495 4.18 -28.06 -3.16
C GLY A 495 3.04 -27.32 -2.46
N GLU A 496 3.27 -27.02 -1.19
CA GLU A 496 2.32 -26.48 -0.23
C GLU A 496 1.99 -25.00 -0.55
N GLN A 497 0.69 -24.71 -0.56
CA GLN A 497 0.11 -23.40 -0.68
C GLN A 497 -0.62 -23.06 0.62
N TRP A 498 -0.42 -21.83 1.06
CA TRP A 498 -1.04 -21.34 2.27
C TRP A 498 -1.51 -19.91 2.12
N GLY A 499 -2.52 -19.57 2.92
CA GLY A 499 -3.04 -18.22 3.04
C GLY A 499 -3.39 -17.94 4.50
N LEU A 500 -3.16 -16.73 4.97
CA LEU A 500 -3.55 -16.27 6.30
C LEU A 500 -4.20 -14.90 6.16
N ALA A 501 -5.45 -14.78 6.59
CA ALA A 501 -6.15 -13.52 6.71
C ALA A 501 -6.52 -13.26 8.18
N VAL A 502 -6.15 -12.09 8.70
CA VAL A 502 -6.45 -11.67 10.07
C VAL A 502 -7.30 -10.39 10.01
N ARG A 503 -8.56 -10.48 10.41
CA ARG A 503 -9.48 -9.34 10.48
C ARG A 503 -9.50 -8.75 11.88
N TYR A 504 -9.35 -7.44 11.96
CA TYR A 504 -9.41 -6.67 13.20
C TYR A 504 -10.70 -5.84 13.30
N SER A 505 -11.03 -5.43 14.53
CA SER A 505 -12.24 -4.66 14.85
C SER A 505 -12.32 -3.27 14.23
N ASP A 506 -11.20 -2.73 13.74
CA ASP A 506 -11.13 -1.47 13.01
C ASP A 506 -11.29 -1.64 11.50
N ARG A 507 -11.70 -2.84 11.04
CA ARG A 507 -11.83 -3.26 9.64
C ARG A 507 -10.51 -3.36 8.89
N GLN A 508 -9.36 -3.24 9.55
CA GLN A 508 -8.10 -3.62 8.92
C GLN A 508 -8.07 -5.14 8.77
N THR A 509 -7.59 -5.60 7.62
CA THR A 509 -7.27 -7.00 7.38
C THR A 509 -5.79 -7.09 6.99
N LEU A 510 -5.06 -8.00 7.64
CA LEU A 510 -3.75 -8.43 7.19
C LEU A 510 -3.91 -9.71 6.38
N GLU A 511 -3.32 -9.72 5.18
CA GLU A 511 -3.31 -10.90 4.31
C GLU A 511 -1.87 -11.29 4.02
N HIS A 512 -1.62 -12.59 4.14
CA HIS A 512 -0.36 -13.22 3.82
C HIS A 512 -0.64 -14.46 2.99
N GLY A 513 0.15 -14.69 1.96
CA GLY A 513 0.07 -15.87 1.13
C GLY A 513 1.44 -16.44 0.88
N GLY A 514 1.49 -17.73 0.56
CA GLY A 514 2.74 -18.31 0.10
C GLY A 514 2.60 -19.61 -0.66
N SER A 515 3.66 -19.89 -1.41
CA SER A 515 3.86 -21.14 -2.13
C SER A 515 5.30 -21.59 -1.89
N ASN A 516 5.44 -22.64 -1.07
CA ASN A 516 6.72 -23.26 -0.70
C ASN A 516 7.74 -22.33 -0.03
N ALA A 517 7.33 -21.15 0.42
CA ALA A 517 8.10 -20.25 1.25
C ALA A 517 7.26 -19.83 2.44
N TYR A 518 7.93 -19.62 3.58
CA TYR A 518 7.29 -19.44 4.87
C TYR A 518 7.97 -18.33 5.69
N PRO A 519 7.22 -17.62 6.54
CA PRO A 519 7.77 -16.59 7.44
C PRO A 519 8.58 -17.21 8.60
N SER A 520 9.39 -16.40 9.28
CA SER A 520 10.29 -16.87 10.36
C SER A 520 9.58 -17.49 11.57
N ASN A 521 8.32 -17.11 11.84
CA ASN A 521 7.51 -17.67 12.93
C ASN A 521 6.47 -18.68 12.43
N TRP A 522 6.66 -19.28 11.25
CA TRP A 522 5.73 -20.22 10.62
C TRP A 522 5.33 -21.38 11.53
N PHE A 523 6.31 -22.05 12.16
CA PHE A 523 6.03 -23.19 13.03
C PHE A 523 5.20 -22.82 14.25
N LYS A 524 5.33 -21.61 14.78
CA LYS A 524 4.46 -21.11 15.86
C LYS A 524 2.99 -20.98 15.41
N LEU A 525 2.75 -20.65 14.14
CA LEU A 525 1.39 -20.63 13.58
C LEU A 525 0.84 -22.04 13.44
N LEU A 526 1.64 -23.00 12.99
CA LEU A 526 1.23 -24.41 12.91
C LEU A 526 0.92 -24.97 14.30
N ASP A 527 1.78 -24.70 15.29
CA ASP A 527 1.56 -25.07 16.70
C ASP A 527 0.26 -24.46 17.24
N PHE A 528 -0.02 -23.20 16.92
CA PHE A 528 -1.24 -22.51 17.34
C PHE A 528 -2.51 -23.21 16.85
N PHE A 529 -2.50 -23.75 15.62
CA PHE A 529 -3.62 -24.51 15.06
C PHE A 529 -3.53 -26.03 15.33
N GLY A 530 -2.54 -26.50 16.10
CA GLY A 530 -2.35 -27.92 16.40
C GLY A 530 -1.98 -28.77 15.19
N ILE A 531 -1.30 -28.20 14.19
CA ILE A 531 -0.91 -28.86 12.94
C ILE A 531 0.45 -29.53 13.12
N GLU A 532 0.49 -30.86 12.96
CA GLU A 532 1.72 -31.64 13.00
C GLU A 532 2.67 -31.24 11.87
N HIS A 533 3.95 -31.02 12.20
CA HIS A 533 5.01 -30.72 11.26
C HIS A 533 6.32 -31.39 11.69
N GLU A 534 7.17 -31.74 10.74
CA GLU A 534 8.51 -32.25 11.02
C GLU A 534 9.46 -31.06 11.27
N GLU A 535 10.06 -30.96 12.46
CA GLU A 535 11.16 -30.03 12.70
C GLU A 535 12.35 -30.41 11.79
N SER A 536 12.61 -29.64 10.74
CA SER A 536 13.85 -29.79 9.98
C SER A 536 15.02 -29.29 10.83
N GLU A 537 15.99 -30.16 11.11
CA GLU A 537 17.19 -29.88 11.94
C GLU A 537 18.11 -28.75 11.41
N ASP A 538 17.81 -28.12 10.27
CA ASP A 538 18.74 -27.19 9.58
C ASP A 538 18.58 -25.69 9.96
N ALA A 539 17.69 -25.32 10.89
CA ALA A 539 17.48 -23.90 11.25
C ALA A 539 18.45 -23.34 12.33
N ASN A 540 19.39 -24.14 12.83
CA ASN A 540 20.29 -23.75 13.93
C ASN A 540 21.78 -23.66 13.59
N GLU A 541 22.19 -23.79 12.33
CA GLU A 541 23.58 -23.51 11.95
C GLU A 541 23.77 -22.01 11.68
N SER A 542 24.20 -21.31 12.74
CA SER A 542 24.90 -20.03 12.59
C SER A 542 26.15 -20.28 11.73
N PRO A 543 26.40 -19.54 10.64
CA PRO A 543 27.66 -19.64 9.95
C PRO A 543 28.73 -18.92 10.79
N ASP A 544 29.65 -19.70 11.35
CA ASP A 544 30.90 -19.24 11.98
C ASP A 544 31.74 -18.32 11.05
#